data_AF-A0A1I1EDU2-F1
#
_entry.id   AF-A0A1I1EDU2-F1
#
_cell.length_a   1.000
_cell.length_b   1.000
_cell.length_c   1.000
_cell.angle_alpha   90.00
_cell.angle_beta   90.00
_cell.angle_gamma   90.00
#
_symmetry.space_group_name_H-M   'P 1'
#
loop_
_entity.id
_entity.type
_entity.pdbx_description
1 polymer ?
#
loop_
_entity_poly.entity_id
_entity_poly.type
_entity_poly.pdbx_seq_one_letter_code
_entity_poly.pdbx_strand_id
1 'polypeptide(L)'
;MEKSDEIFEITLNSGPFADTPLLVRPEETTDGIPIYHCYVDGSSRSQLRRETTGEWLQLWGDFSADTVRLIGKAIEEQRLDK
;
A
#
# COMPACT_ATOMS: atom_id res chain seq x y z
N MET A 1 22.41 0.98 11.01
CA MET A 1 21.87 1.80 9.92
C MET A 1 20.51 1.25 9.63
N GLU A 2 19.49 1.85 10.24
CA GLU A 2 18.09 1.49 10.07
C GLU A 2 17.75 1.62 8.59
N LYS A 3 17.35 0.52 7.95
CA LYS A 3 16.69 0.56 6.66
C LYS A 3 15.33 1.19 6.94
N SER A 4 15.25 2.50 6.89
CA SER A 4 13.97 3.17 6.79
C SER A 4 13.40 2.74 5.45
N ASP A 5 12.45 1.82 5.46
CA ASP A 5 11.50 1.68 4.36
C ASP A 5 10.84 3.05 4.19
N GLU A 6 11.40 3.86 3.29
CA GLU A 6 11.01 5.25 3.12
C GLU A 6 9.54 5.31 2.72
N ILE A 7 8.78 6.17 3.41
CA ILE A 7 7.41 6.50 3.04
C ILE A 7 7.42 7.03 1.61
N PHE A 8 6.50 6.56 0.78
CA PHE A 8 6.38 6.99 -0.61
C PHE A 8 4.94 7.29 -0.98
N GLU A 9 4.75 8.08 -2.02
CA GLU A 9 3.44 8.42 -2.56
C GLU A 9 3.16 7.57 -3.80
N ILE A 10 1.93 7.08 -3.92
CA ILE A 10 1.42 6.43 -5.12
C ILE A 10 0.22 7.24 -5.64
N THR A 11 0.04 7.22 -6.96
CA THR A 11 -1.17 7.78 -7.60
C THR A 11 -1.87 6.67 -8.35
N LEU A 12 -3.19 6.57 -8.19
CA LEU A 12 -3.98 5.61 -8.94
C LEU A 12 -4.54 6.27 -10.20
N ASN A 13 -4.58 5.52 -11.30
CA ASN A 13 -5.16 5.97 -12.56
C ASN A 13 -6.66 5.66 -12.68
N SER A 14 -7.24 5.01 -11.67
CA SER A 14 -8.63 4.56 -11.68
C SER A 14 -9.11 4.21 -10.26
N GLY A 15 -10.43 4.11 -10.08
CA GLY A 15 -11.06 3.77 -8.80
C GLY A 15 -11.42 5.00 -7.95
N PRO A 16 -11.78 4.81 -6.67
CA PRO A 16 -12.27 5.88 -5.80
C PRO A 16 -11.20 6.91 -5.42
N PHE A 17 -9.92 6.55 -5.58
CA PHE A 17 -8.76 7.43 -5.32
C PHE A 17 -8.02 7.80 -6.61
N ALA A 18 -8.69 7.75 -7.76
CA ALA A 18 -8.12 8.24 -9.01
C ALA A 18 -7.63 9.69 -8.84
N ASP A 19 -6.42 9.99 -9.33
CA ASP A 19 -5.77 11.30 -9.23
C ASP A 19 -5.56 11.82 -7.80
N THR A 20 -5.78 10.97 -6.78
CA THR A 20 -5.57 11.32 -5.38
C THR A 20 -4.26 10.70 -4.89
N PRO A 21 -3.29 11.49 -4.42
CA PRO A 21 -2.05 10.95 -3.88
C PRO A 21 -2.33 10.18 -2.59
N LEU A 22 -1.89 8.92 -2.58
CA LEU A 22 -1.94 8.03 -1.44
C LEU A 22 -0.54 7.91 -0.87
N LEU A 23 -0.37 8.30 0.38
CA LEU A 23 0.90 8.13 1.09
C LEU A 23 0.95 6.73 1.67
N VAL A 24 2.01 5.98 1.36
CA VAL A 24 2.20 4.59 1.78
C VAL A 24 3.43 4.49 2.65
N ARG A 25 3.26 3.95 3.87
CA ARG A 25 4.36 3.61 4.78
C ARG A 25 4.47 2.10 4.92
N PRO A 26 5.55 1.47 4.43
CA PRO A 26 5.84 0.08 4.73
C PRO A 26 6.26 -0.08 6.21
N GLU A 27 5.91 -1.21 6.80
CA GLU A 27 6.26 -1.62 8.15
C GLU A 27 6.73 -3.07 8.10
N GLU A 28 7.97 -3.32 8.51
CA GLU A 28 8.52 -4.66 8.62
C GLU A 28 7.82 -5.42 9.75
N THR A 29 7.44 -6.67 9.47
CA THR A 29 6.82 -7.55 10.46
C THR A 29 7.81 -8.62 10.91
N THR A 30 7.54 -9.23 12.06
CA THR A 30 8.35 -10.33 12.59
C THR A 30 8.30 -11.59 11.74
N ASP A 31 7.27 -11.74 10.89
CA ASP A 31 7.10 -12.84 9.96
C ASP A 31 7.80 -12.61 8.61
N GLY A 32 8.40 -11.43 8.40
CA GLY A 32 9.16 -11.08 7.21
C GLY A 32 8.31 -10.61 6.02
N ILE A 33 6.98 -10.52 6.18
CA ILE A 33 6.08 -10.00 5.15
C ILE A 33 5.63 -8.59 5.53
N PRO A 34 6.06 -7.54 4.81
CA PRO A 34 5.77 -6.16 5.19
C PRO A 34 4.29 -5.81 5.08
N ILE A 35 3.84 -4.95 6.00
CA ILE A 35 2.51 -4.32 5.97
C ILE A 35 2.65 -2.91 5.40
N TYR A 36 1.68 -2.47 4.62
CA TYR A 36 1.66 -1.17 3.97
C TYR A 36 0.52 -0.34 4.52
N HIS A 37 0.84 0.70 5.27
CA HIS A 37 -0.13 1.65 5.80
C HIS A 37 -0.45 2.69 4.73
N CYS A 38 -1.72 2.78 4.35
CA CYS A 38 -2.20 3.72 3.35
C CYS A 38 -2.86 4.91 4.04
N TYR A 39 -2.35 6.11 3.75
CA TYR A 39 -2.86 7.37 4.25
C TYR A 39 -3.44 8.18 3.09
N VAL A 40 -4.62 8.78 3.32
CA VAL A 40 -5.27 9.71 2.40
C VAL A 40 -5.49 11.01 3.18
N ASP A 41 -5.06 12.14 2.62
CA ASP A 41 -5.10 13.45 3.29
C ASP A 41 -4.46 13.43 4.69
N GLY A 42 -3.33 12.72 4.82
CA GLY A 42 -2.60 12.56 6.10
C GLY A 42 -3.29 11.67 7.13
N SER A 43 -4.48 11.13 6.82
CA SER A 43 -5.22 10.23 7.71
C SER A 43 -5.06 8.78 7.29
N SER A 44 -4.74 7.92 8.25
CA SER A 44 -4.66 6.48 8.01
C SER A 44 -6.02 5.96 7.57
N ARG A 45 -6.10 5.36 6.37
CA ARG A 45 -7.36 4.82 5.82
C ARG A 45 -7.42 3.31 5.87
N SER A 46 -6.30 2.64 5.67
CA SER A 46 -6.24 1.19 5.57
C SER A 46 -4.82 0.67 5.75
N GLN A 47 -4.69 -0.62 6.08
CA GLN A 47 -3.44 -1.37 5.92
C GLN A 47 -3.63 -2.50 4.93
N LEU A 48 -2.63 -2.67 4.08
CA LEU A 48 -2.56 -3.71 3.07
C LEU A 48 -1.36 -4.62 3.34
N ARG A 49 -1.49 -5.89 2.95
CA ARG A 49 -0.40 -6.86 2.99
C ARG A 49 -0.46 -7.68 1.72
N ARG A 50 0.72 -8.00 1.18
CA ARG A 50 0.82 -8.97 0.09
C ARG A 50 1.07 -10.35 0.69
N GLU A 51 0.16 -11.27 0.44
CA GLU A 51 0.31 -12.66 0.85
C GLU A 51 1.37 -13.38 0.01
N THR A 52 1.84 -14.52 0.50
CA THR A 52 2.82 -15.37 -0.21
C THR A 52 2.29 -15.93 -1.53
N THR A 53 0.97 -15.98 -1.70
CA THR A 53 0.30 -16.33 -2.96
C THR A 53 0.41 -15.22 -4.02
N GLY A 54 0.84 -14.02 -3.62
CA GLY A 54 0.92 -12.84 -4.46
C GLY A 54 -0.34 -11.97 -4.41
N GLU A 55 -1.39 -12.37 -3.70
CA GLU A 55 -2.62 -11.60 -3.54
C GLU A 55 -2.45 -10.48 -2.52
N TRP A 56 -3.07 -9.33 -2.81
CA TRP A 56 -3.15 -8.22 -1.88
C TRP A 56 -4.39 -8.34 -1.01
N LEU A 57 -4.19 -8.29 0.31
CA LEU A 57 -5.25 -8.33 1.31
C LEU A 57 -5.26 -7.05 2.12
N GLN A 58 -6.47 -6.65 2.50
CA GLN A 58 -6.69 -5.59 3.46
C GLN A 58 -6.74 -6.17 4.87
N LEU A 59 -5.90 -5.64 5.77
CA LEU A 59 -5.91 -6.03 7.19
C LEU A 59 -6.97 -5.26 7.99
N TRP A 60 -7.19 -3.98 7.66
CA TRP A 60 -8.28 -3.16 8.17
C TRP A 60 -8.61 -2.02 7.22
N GLY A 61 -9.77 -1.40 7.40
CA GLY A 61 -10.29 -0.32 6.56
C GLY A 61 -11.56 -0.74 5.83
N ASP A 62 -11.94 0.00 4.80
CA ASP A 62 -13.18 -0.21 4.03
C ASP A 62 -12.93 -0.12 2.51
N PHE A 63 -11.72 -0.44 2.06
CA PHE A 63 -11.44 -0.49 0.63
C PHE A 63 -12.12 -1.70 0.00
N SER A 64 -12.74 -1.50 -1.16
CA SER A 64 -13.25 -2.59 -1.97
C SER A 64 -12.08 -3.47 -2.45
N ALA A 65 -12.37 -4.74 -2.76
CA ALA A 65 -11.37 -5.68 -3.27
C ALA A 65 -10.66 -5.14 -4.53
N ASP A 66 -11.38 -4.46 -5.43
CA ASP A 66 -10.79 -3.80 -6.59
C ASP A 66 -9.84 -2.68 -6.20
N THR A 67 -10.21 -1.86 -5.21
CA THR A 67 -9.35 -0.78 -4.70
C THR A 67 -8.08 -1.33 -4.06
N VAL A 68 -8.19 -2.41 -3.28
CA VAL A 68 -7.05 -3.12 -2.68
C VAL A 68 -6.08 -3.60 -3.77
N ARG A 69 -6.60 -4.21 -4.84
CA ARG A 69 -5.79 -4.67 -5.98
C ARG A 69 -5.10 -3.52 -6.71
N LEU A 70 -5.80 -2.41 -6.94
CA LEU A 70 -5.24 -1.22 -7.60
C LEU A 70 -4.09 -0.62 -6.78
N ILE A 71 -4.29 -0.43 -5.47
CA ILE A 71 -3.27 0.08 -4.57
C ILE A 71 -2.07 -0.86 -4.51
N GLY A 72 -2.33 -2.17 -4.36
CA GLY A 72 -1.29 -3.18 -4.33
C GLY A 72 -0.41 -3.16 -5.58
N LYS A 73 -1.03 -3.08 -6.76
CA LYS A 73 -0.31 -2.96 -8.04
C LYS A 73 0.54 -1.69 -8.10
N ALA A 74 0.00 -0.55 -7.69
CA ALA A 74 0.74 0.71 -7.67
C ALA A 74 1.93 0.70 -6.71
N ILE A 75 1.79 0.02 -5.55
CA ILE A 75 2.91 -0.23 -4.63
C ILE A 75 3.99 -1.07 -5.32
N GLU A 76 3.62 -2.15 -6.02
CA GLU A 76 4.58 -2.99 -6.74
C GLU A 76 5.32 -2.20 -7.82
N GLU A 77 4.60 -1.43 -8.64
CA GLU A 77 5.17 -0.60 -9.70
C GLU A 77 6.16 0.42 -9.12
N GLN A 78 5.81 1.09 -8.01
CA GLN A 78 6.68 2.05 -7.34
C GLN A 78 7.97 1.42 -6.77
N ARG A 79 7.93 0.13 -6.39
CA ARG A 79 9.10 -0.59 -5.85
C ARG A 79 9.93 -1.30 -6.92
N LEU A 80 9.36 -1.58 -8.09
CA LEU A 80 10.08 -2.15 -9.24
C LEU A 80 10.92 -1.11 -9.99
N ASP A 81 10.57 0.18 -9.88
CA ASP A 81 11.28 1.29 -10.54
C ASP A 81 12.53 1.78 -9.77
N LYS A 82 12.82 1.20 -8.59
CA LYS A 82 14.01 1.49 -7.77
C LYS A 82 15.00 0.33 -7.76
#